data_AF-A0A937RDV0-F1
#
_entry.id   AF-A0A937RDV0-F1
#
_cell.length_a   1.000
_cell.length_b   1.000
_cell.length_c   1.000
_cell.angle_alpha   90.00
_cell.angle_beta   90.00
_cell.angle_gamma   90.00
#
_symmetry.space_group_name_H-M   'P 1'
#
loop_
_entity.id
_entity.type
_entity.pdbx_description
1 polymer ?
#
loop_
_entity_poly.entity_id
_entity_poly.type
_entity_poly.pdbx_seq_one_letter_code
_entity_poly.pdbx_strand_id
1 'polypeptide(L)'
;MIDSHRRRIVVGTTNRGKLREIQEVLAGFPVDWRCLADYPEAVPPEETGTTFAQNARLKAVGLAQQLGEWVLADDSGLCVDALDGRPGIRSARYAGDDATDERNVARLLDELRDVPDADRGAAFRCAIALAAPQGVLLEAEGTCAGTIAREPHGCNGFGYDPVFYYADFGATFAQVVPERKNAVSHRARALGLVAESLPTMLAESAPECAGVRVMAKCYVGIDLGGTNIKGGVVDLTGTVRHFQSIETEGAQGRDHVLDRIALLVDLVRDGAGLAKDEIVAVGIGSPGPLDTTRGYIHTAPNLPGWENLPLADEVSRRCGYPVFIENDANAAALAESFAGAGKGMHCMLMLTLGTGIGGGIVIDGRVWHGANDCAGELGHVSIDYKGRPCNCGSIGCVETYASASNLVARTRETLAAGETSSLSQYGDALECHHIFQAAAEGDACAQQVVDEGLVMLSAAIASFINIFNPDMIVLFGGMTKAGEQLFGPVREEAARRAFPTAFERCQIVPAQLGEEAGVIGSAVSAMQRMGDA
;
A
#
# COMPACT_ATOMS: atom_id res chain seq x y z
N MET A 1 -26.50 17.28 23.15
CA MET A 1 -26.93 16.45 24.30
C MET A 1 -26.69 15.00 23.92
N ILE A 2 -25.93 14.29 24.77
CA ILE A 2 -25.62 12.85 24.80
C ILE A 2 -24.64 12.33 23.73
N ASP A 3 -23.37 12.31 24.14
CA ASP A 3 -22.28 11.42 23.75
C ASP A 3 -22.78 9.97 23.56
N SER A 4 -22.81 9.49 22.32
CA SER A 4 -23.18 8.13 21.94
C SER A 4 -22.43 7.79 20.65
N HIS A 5 -21.46 6.87 20.57
CA HIS A 5 -21.14 5.71 21.38
C HIS A 5 -19.61 5.50 21.37
N ARG A 6 -18.91 5.78 22.48
CA ARG A 6 -17.52 5.32 22.61
C ARG A 6 -17.49 3.82 22.86
N ARG A 7 -16.75 3.05 22.06
CA ARG A 7 -16.57 1.61 22.32
C ARG A 7 -15.67 1.44 23.53
N ARG A 8 -16.07 0.63 24.50
CA ARG A 8 -15.21 0.32 25.62
C ARG A 8 -14.18 -0.73 25.22
N ILE A 9 -12.90 -0.45 25.45
CA ILE A 9 -11.83 -1.42 25.31
C ILE A 9 -11.06 -1.46 26.63
N VAL A 10 -10.95 -2.65 27.22
CA VAL A 10 -10.21 -2.88 28.45
C VAL A 10 -8.80 -3.33 28.09
N VAL A 11 -7.78 -2.62 28.56
CA VAL A 11 -6.40 -3.08 28.48
C VAL A 11 -6.21 -4.16 29.55
N GLY A 12 -5.73 -5.34 29.13
CA GLY A 12 -5.50 -6.53 29.96
C GLY A 12 -4.35 -6.39 30.96
N THR A 13 -4.22 -5.26 31.64
CA THR A 13 -3.19 -4.98 32.65
C THR A 13 -3.77 -4.17 33.80
N THR A 14 -3.26 -4.39 35.02
CA THR A 14 -3.54 -3.54 36.19
C THR A 14 -2.60 -2.33 36.27
N ASN A 15 -1.53 -2.31 35.45
CA ASN A 15 -0.56 -1.22 35.44
C ASN A 15 -1.12 0.01 34.70
N ARG A 16 -1.45 1.07 35.46
CA ARG A 16 -1.97 2.33 34.90
C ARG A 16 -0.96 3.08 34.02
N GLY A 17 0.34 2.83 34.14
CA GLY A 17 1.37 3.37 33.25
C GLY A 17 1.25 2.80 31.84
N LYS A 18 1.07 1.47 31.71
CA LYS A 18 0.82 0.82 30.42
C LYS A 18 -0.45 1.33 29.73
N LEU A 19 -1.50 1.58 30.50
CA LEU A 19 -2.73 2.18 29.96
C LEU A 19 -2.45 3.54 29.31
N ARG A 20 -1.66 4.41 29.96
CA ARG A 20 -1.31 5.73 29.40
C ARG A 20 -0.53 5.62 28.10
N GLU A 21 0.48 4.74 28.03
CA GLU A 21 1.25 4.52 26.80
C GLU A 21 0.35 4.09 25.63
N ILE A 22 -0.59 3.17 25.88
CA ILE A 22 -1.53 2.68 24.86
C ILE A 22 -2.48 3.81 24.45
N GLN A 23 -2.99 4.58 25.40
CA GLN A 23 -3.87 5.72 25.14
C GLN A 23 -3.17 6.83 24.33
N GLU A 24 -1.88 7.06 24.56
CA GLU A 24 -1.09 8.05 23.82
C GLU A 24 -0.91 7.63 22.36
N VAL A 25 -0.56 6.37 22.10
CA VAL A 25 -0.38 5.87 20.72
C VAL A 25 -1.71 5.76 19.97
N LEU A 26 -2.77 5.36 20.67
CA LEU A 26 -4.11 5.21 20.11
C LEU A 26 -5.00 6.43 20.40
N ALA A 27 -4.38 7.59 20.63
CA ALA A 27 -5.09 8.85 20.81
C ALA A 27 -5.81 9.21 19.50
N GLY A 28 -7.08 9.62 19.61
CA GLY A 28 -7.89 10.05 18.46
C GLY A 28 -8.99 9.07 18.04
N PHE A 29 -8.96 7.82 18.51
CA PHE A 29 -10.07 6.88 18.28
C PHE A 29 -11.20 7.06 19.30
N PRO A 30 -12.49 6.87 18.92
CA PRO A 30 -13.65 7.03 19.80
C PRO A 30 -13.80 5.84 20.78
N VAL A 31 -12.79 5.61 21.61
CA VAL A 31 -12.70 4.49 22.55
C VAL A 31 -12.74 4.98 24.00
N ASP A 32 -13.55 4.33 24.85
CA ASP A 32 -13.51 4.43 26.31
C ASP A 32 -12.50 3.39 26.82
N TRP A 33 -11.25 3.83 26.97
CA TRP A 33 -10.15 2.99 27.45
C TRP A 33 -10.25 2.74 28.96
N ARG A 34 -10.33 1.47 29.35
CA ARG A 34 -10.29 1.01 30.75
C ARG A 34 -9.10 0.09 30.99
N CYS A 35 -8.80 -0.21 32.24
CA CYS A 35 -7.79 -1.22 32.59
C CYS A 35 -8.35 -2.20 33.62
N LEU A 36 -7.66 -3.33 33.82
CA LEU A 36 -8.11 -4.35 34.79
C LEU A 36 -8.17 -3.84 36.23
N ALA A 37 -7.48 -2.74 36.56
CA ALA A 37 -7.61 -2.12 37.88
C ALA A 37 -9.03 -1.59 38.17
N ASP A 38 -9.85 -1.42 37.13
CA ASP A 38 -11.25 -1.00 37.23
C ASP A 38 -12.22 -2.21 37.37
N TYR A 39 -11.71 -3.45 37.30
CA TYR A 39 -12.46 -4.71 37.34
C TYR A 39 -11.84 -5.71 38.35
N PRO A 40 -12.04 -5.51 39.66
CA PRO A 40 -11.38 -6.30 40.71
C PRO A 40 -11.76 -7.79 40.71
N GLU A 41 -12.89 -8.15 40.11
CA GLU A 41 -13.37 -9.52 39.95
C GLU A 41 -12.77 -10.29 38.75
N ALA A 42 -12.12 -9.59 37.81
CA ALA A 42 -11.54 -10.20 36.62
C ALA A 42 -10.21 -10.89 36.95
N VAL A 43 -10.08 -12.16 36.60
CA VAL A 43 -8.88 -12.95 36.87
C VAL A 43 -8.18 -13.25 35.54
N PRO A 44 -6.99 -12.67 35.28
CA PRO A 44 -6.22 -12.98 34.10
C PRO A 44 -5.96 -14.50 33.99
N PRO A 45 -6.18 -15.10 32.81
CA PRO A 45 -5.91 -16.52 32.63
C PRO A 45 -4.40 -16.79 32.75
N GLU A 46 -4.05 -18.03 33.08
CA GLU A 46 -2.66 -18.46 33.09
C GLU A 46 -2.09 -18.43 31.67
N GLU A 47 -0.98 -17.71 31.49
CA GLU A 47 -0.29 -17.55 30.21
C GLU A 47 0.58 -18.80 29.95
N THR A 48 -0.07 -19.89 29.48
CA THR A 48 0.58 -21.19 29.20
C THR A 48 1.12 -21.31 27.77
N GLY A 49 1.16 -20.21 27.02
CA GLY A 49 1.62 -20.19 25.64
C GLY A 49 3.13 -20.38 25.52
N THR A 50 3.56 -20.83 24.34
CA THR A 50 4.96 -21.04 23.99
C THR A 50 5.57 -19.85 23.24
N THR A 51 4.73 -18.87 22.84
CA THR A 51 5.14 -17.65 22.13
C THR A 51 4.44 -16.41 22.73
N PHE A 52 4.99 -15.22 22.48
CA PHE A 52 4.37 -13.96 22.92
C PHE A 52 2.95 -13.79 22.36
N ALA A 53 2.74 -14.11 21.08
CA ALA A 53 1.42 -14.04 20.45
C ALA A 53 0.41 -14.99 21.12
N GLN A 54 0.81 -16.22 21.44
CA GLN A 54 -0.07 -17.16 22.14
C GLN A 54 -0.47 -16.65 23.53
N ASN A 55 0.47 -16.07 24.29
CA ASN A 55 0.18 -15.50 25.60
C ASN A 55 -0.75 -14.28 25.50
N ALA A 56 -0.44 -13.33 24.60
CA ALA A 56 -1.27 -12.16 24.36
C ALA A 56 -2.70 -12.58 23.95
N ARG A 57 -2.84 -13.54 23.04
CA ARG A 57 -4.13 -14.10 22.63
C ARG A 57 -4.90 -14.74 23.78
N LEU A 58 -4.26 -15.64 24.54
CA LEU A 58 -4.90 -16.32 25.67
C LEU A 58 -5.44 -15.32 26.68
N LYS A 59 -4.63 -14.30 26.99
CA LYS A 59 -4.98 -13.21 27.89
C LYS A 59 -6.14 -12.36 27.36
N ALA A 60 -6.07 -11.92 26.11
CA ALA A 60 -7.11 -11.11 25.48
C ALA A 60 -8.46 -11.86 25.45
N VAL A 61 -8.47 -13.09 24.93
CA VAL A 61 -9.70 -13.88 24.78
C VAL A 61 -10.29 -14.24 26.14
N GLY A 62 -9.47 -14.72 27.09
CA GLY A 62 -9.95 -15.12 28.41
C GLY A 62 -10.57 -13.97 29.18
N LEU A 63 -9.95 -12.78 29.13
CA LEU A 63 -10.49 -11.58 29.76
C LEU A 63 -11.72 -11.04 29.00
N ALA A 64 -11.73 -11.07 27.66
CA ALA A 64 -12.87 -10.60 26.88
C ALA A 64 -14.13 -11.43 27.18
N GLN A 65 -13.97 -12.75 27.30
CA GLN A 65 -15.05 -13.66 27.69
C GLN A 65 -15.55 -13.42 29.12
N GLN A 66 -14.65 -13.16 30.07
CA GLN A 66 -15.03 -12.85 31.46
C GLN A 66 -15.74 -11.50 31.59
N LEU A 67 -15.25 -10.48 30.89
CA LEU A 67 -15.72 -9.10 31.03
C LEU A 67 -16.91 -8.77 30.14
N GLY A 68 -17.14 -9.54 29.06
CA GLY A 68 -18.14 -9.20 28.04
C GLY A 68 -17.79 -7.97 27.20
N GLU A 69 -16.54 -7.51 27.26
CA GLU A 69 -16.02 -6.30 26.61
C GLU A 69 -14.87 -6.65 25.67
N TRP A 70 -14.48 -5.72 24.80
CA TRP A 70 -13.26 -5.88 24.01
C TRP A 70 -12.04 -5.74 24.90
N VAL A 71 -11.06 -6.62 24.71
CA VAL A 71 -9.82 -6.63 25.49
C VAL A 71 -8.62 -6.55 24.58
N LEU A 72 -7.74 -5.58 24.85
CA LEU A 72 -6.41 -5.49 24.26
C LEU A 72 -5.39 -6.00 25.27
N ALA A 73 -4.67 -7.06 24.93
CA ALA A 73 -3.60 -7.61 25.75
C ALA A 73 -2.26 -7.52 25.03
N ASP A 74 -1.20 -7.19 25.77
CA ASP A 74 0.19 -7.24 25.31
C ASP A 74 0.96 -8.34 26.05
N ASP A 75 1.86 -9.01 25.33
CA ASP A 75 2.97 -9.77 25.92
C ASP A 75 4.27 -9.30 25.27
N SER A 76 5.30 -9.02 26.08
CA SER A 76 6.53 -8.41 25.62
C SER A 76 7.74 -8.96 26.35
N GLY A 77 8.86 -9.07 25.65
CA GLY A 77 10.09 -9.55 26.23
C GLY A 77 11.32 -9.22 25.40
N LEU A 78 12.48 -9.42 26.02
CA LEU A 78 13.78 -9.34 25.40
C LEU A 78 14.18 -10.72 24.87
N CYS A 79 14.56 -10.81 23.61
CA CYS A 79 15.18 -11.99 23.03
C CYS A 79 16.64 -11.68 22.73
N VAL A 80 17.56 -12.51 23.19
CA VAL A 80 19.00 -12.34 22.96
C VAL A 80 19.53 -13.47 22.11
N ASP A 81 20.21 -13.14 21.03
CA ASP A 81 20.61 -14.09 19.99
C ASP A 81 21.58 -15.14 20.56
N ALA A 82 22.59 -14.71 21.31
CA ALA A 82 23.57 -15.59 21.96
C ALA A 82 22.99 -16.53 23.04
N LEU A 83 21.73 -16.32 23.45
CA LEU A 83 21.04 -17.13 24.46
C LEU A 83 19.87 -17.92 23.87
N ASP A 84 19.86 -18.13 22.56
CA ASP A 84 18.79 -18.81 21.82
C ASP A 84 17.42 -18.15 22.05
N GLY A 85 17.40 -16.81 22.08
CA GLY A 85 16.19 -16.01 22.28
C GLY A 85 15.74 -15.90 23.74
N ARG A 86 16.47 -16.47 24.70
CA ARG A 86 16.23 -16.21 26.14
C ARG A 86 16.63 -14.77 26.48
N PRO A 87 15.93 -14.11 27.42
CA PRO A 87 14.88 -14.62 28.31
C PRO A 87 13.50 -14.85 27.67
N GLY A 88 13.20 -14.21 26.53
CA GLY A 88 11.98 -14.46 25.75
C GLY A 88 10.70 -14.23 26.56
N ILE A 89 9.74 -15.15 26.48
CA ILE A 89 8.47 -15.13 27.25
C ILE A 89 8.67 -15.19 28.78
N ARG A 90 9.88 -15.48 29.26
CA ARG A 90 10.24 -15.48 30.69
C ARG A 90 10.88 -14.17 31.14
N SER A 91 10.87 -13.13 30.30
CA SER A 91 11.53 -11.83 30.55
C SER A 91 11.27 -11.24 31.94
N ALA A 92 10.02 -11.24 32.43
CA ALA A 92 9.68 -10.70 33.75
C ALA A 92 10.16 -11.56 34.93
N ARG A 93 10.37 -12.86 34.71
CA ARG A 93 10.70 -13.86 35.74
C ARG A 93 11.98 -14.62 35.41
N TYR A 94 12.89 -13.96 34.70
CA TYR A 94 14.08 -14.61 34.17
C TYR A 94 14.98 -15.10 35.30
N ALA A 95 15.10 -14.34 36.40
CA ALA A 95 15.80 -14.75 37.61
C ALA A 95 14.92 -15.49 38.65
N GLY A 96 13.74 -15.98 38.25
CA GLY A 96 12.76 -16.66 39.10
C GLY A 96 11.43 -15.90 39.21
N ASP A 97 10.42 -16.53 39.83
CA ASP A 97 9.04 -15.98 39.88
C ASP A 97 8.94 -14.67 40.69
N ASP A 98 9.84 -14.44 41.66
CA ASP A 98 9.95 -13.20 42.45
C ASP A 98 11.15 -12.32 42.00
N ALA A 99 11.51 -12.36 40.72
CA ALA A 99 12.62 -11.58 40.20
C ALA A 99 12.30 -10.08 40.15
N THR A 100 13.28 -9.25 40.56
CA THR A 100 13.26 -7.81 40.27
C THR A 100 13.96 -7.54 38.95
N ASP A 101 13.72 -6.36 38.37
CA ASP A 101 14.39 -5.93 37.14
C ASP A 101 15.92 -5.98 37.30
N GLU A 102 16.46 -5.58 38.45
CA GLU A 102 17.90 -5.64 38.73
C GLU A 102 18.42 -7.07 38.75
N ARG A 103 17.67 -8.02 39.30
CA ARG A 103 18.05 -9.44 39.32
C ARG A 103 17.99 -10.07 37.94
N ASN A 104 16.98 -9.70 37.15
CA ASN A 104 16.83 -10.13 35.76
C ASN A 104 17.99 -9.62 34.89
N VAL A 105 18.34 -8.33 35.02
CA VAL A 105 19.49 -7.73 34.34
C VAL A 105 20.81 -8.34 34.80
N ALA A 106 21.01 -8.51 36.11
CA ALA A 106 22.23 -9.12 36.65
C ALA A 106 22.44 -10.55 36.12
N ARG A 107 21.38 -11.36 36.08
CA ARG A 107 21.42 -12.70 35.49
C ARG A 107 21.77 -12.66 34.00
N LEU A 108 21.14 -11.76 33.25
CA LEU A 108 21.41 -11.60 31.82
C LEU A 108 22.87 -11.24 31.55
N LEU A 109 23.43 -10.28 32.30
CA LEU A 109 24.81 -9.85 32.16
C LEU A 109 25.80 -10.94 32.59
N ASP A 110 25.46 -11.75 33.59
CA ASP A 110 26.25 -12.91 34.01
C ASP A 110 26.31 -14.00 32.93
N GLU A 111 25.15 -14.38 32.34
CA GLU A 111 25.09 -15.35 31.24
C GLU A 111 25.80 -14.85 29.97
N LEU A 112 25.88 -13.53 29.77
CA LEU A 112 26.59 -12.90 28.64
C LEU A 112 28.04 -12.52 28.93
N ARG A 113 28.62 -12.84 30.10
CA ARG A 113 29.94 -12.32 30.51
C ARG A 113 31.03 -12.55 29.47
N ASP A 114 31.08 -13.76 28.92
CA ASP A 114 32.12 -14.22 28.00
C ASP A 114 31.71 -14.08 26.51
N VAL A 115 30.55 -13.49 26.23
CA VAL A 115 30.07 -13.26 24.86
C VAL A 115 30.72 -12.00 24.27
N PRO A 116 31.38 -12.09 23.10
CA PRO A 116 31.96 -10.94 22.40
C PRO A 116 30.90 -9.90 22.01
N ASP A 117 31.27 -8.61 21.94
CA ASP A 117 30.30 -7.53 21.68
C ASP A 117 29.56 -7.68 20.34
N ALA A 118 30.23 -8.23 19.32
CA ALA A 118 29.65 -8.49 18.00
C ALA A 118 28.50 -9.51 18.05
N ASP A 119 28.47 -10.39 19.06
CA ASP A 119 27.51 -11.49 19.19
C ASP A 119 26.42 -11.20 20.22
N ARG A 120 26.38 -9.98 20.79
CA ARG A 120 25.38 -9.56 21.80
C ARG A 120 24.11 -8.98 21.17
N GLY A 121 23.77 -9.45 19.97
CA GLY A 121 22.53 -9.09 19.27
C GLY A 121 21.30 -9.41 20.13
N ALA A 122 20.36 -8.47 20.18
CA ALA A 122 19.13 -8.65 20.91
C ALA A 122 17.97 -7.89 20.27
N ALA A 123 16.75 -8.32 20.57
CA ALA A 123 15.56 -7.63 20.13
C ALA A 123 14.49 -7.64 21.21
N PHE A 124 13.91 -6.48 21.48
CA PHE A 124 12.62 -6.45 22.15
C PHE A 124 11.52 -6.85 21.18
N ARG A 125 10.65 -7.77 21.61
CA ARG A 125 9.49 -8.23 20.85
C ARG A 125 8.22 -7.97 21.66
N CYS A 126 7.19 -7.45 21.00
CA CYS A 126 5.86 -7.26 21.53
C CYS A 126 4.89 -8.02 20.63
N ALA A 127 4.00 -8.80 21.23
CA ALA A 127 2.79 -9.25 20.57
C ALA A 127 1.58 -8.61 21.26
N ILE A 128 0.64 -8.14 20.45
CA ILE A 128 -0.63 -7.56 20.89
C ILE A 128 -1.75 -8.37 20.29
N ALA A 129 -2.74 -8.71 21.12
CA ALA A 129 -3.99 -9.30 20.67
C ALA A 129 -5.16 -8.42 21.12
N LEU A 130 -6.06 -8.10 20.18
CA LEU A 130 -7.35 -7.49 20.45
C LEU A 130 -8.42 -8.57 20.27
N ALA A 131 -9.26 -8.78 21.28
CA ALA A 131 -10.31 -9.80 21.24
C ALA A 131 -11.66 -9.25 21.72
N ALA A 132 -12.73 -9.75 21.10
CA ALA A 132 -14.10 -9.66 21.58
C ALA A 132 -14.49 -10.95 22.33
N PRO A 133 -15.62 -10.98 23.06
CA PRO A 133 -16.11 -12.21 23.70
C PRO A 133 -16.26 -13.39 22.74
N GLN A 134 -16.52 -13.11 21.45
CA GLN A 134 -16.71 -14.11 20.40
C GLN A 134 -15.40 -14.66 19.82
N GLY A 135 -14.28 -13.97 20.02
CA GLY A 135 -12.99 -14.39 19.46
C GLY A 135 -12.01 -13.25 19.22
N VAL A 136 -10.86 -13.60 18.66
CA VAL A 136 -9.79 -12.65 18.32
C VAL A 136 -10.18 -11.81 17.11
N LEU A 137 -9.95 -10.51 17.21
CA LEU A 137 -10.22 -9.52 16.18
C LEU A 137 -8.96 -9.15 15.42
N LEU A 138 -7.85 -8.97 16.14
CA LEU A 138 -6.56 -8.57 15.58
C LEU A 138 -5.42 -9.18 16.37
N GLU A 139 -4.35 -9.52 15.67
CA GLU A 139 -3.05 -9.82 16.25
C GLU A 139 -2.00 -8.99 15.53
N ALA A 140 -1.10 -8.35 16.29
CA ALA A 140 -0.04 -7.51 15.76
C ALA A 140 1.25 -7.79 16.52
N GLU A 141 2.38 -7.76 15.81
CA GLU A 141 3.70 -7.93 16.41
C GLU A 141 4.60 -6.75 16.06
N GLY A 142 5.43 -6.36 17.02
CA GLY A 142 6.42 -5.30 16.85
C GLY A 142 7.76 -5.75 17.40
N THR A 143 8.82 -5.46 16.66
CA THR A 143 10.19 -5.80 17.04
C THR A 143 11.07 -4.57 17.00
N CYS A 144 11.97 -4.43 17.98
CA CYS A 144 13.00 -3.41 18.03
C CYS A 144 14.34 -4.08 18.27
N ALA A 145 15.22 -4.04 17.26
CA ALA A 145 16.54 -4.65 17.31
C ALA A 145 17.57 -3.71 17.95
N GLY A 146 18.54 -4.28 18.65
CA GLY A 146 19.59 -3.58 19.36
C GLY A 146 20.67 -4.56 19.81
N THR A 147 21.47 -4.14 20.79
CA THR A 147 22.52 -4.97 21.39
C THR A 147 22.52 -4.84 22.91
N ILE A 148 23.06 -5.82 23.61
CA ILE A 148 23.16 -5.77 25.08
C ILE A 148 24.49 -5.15 25.51
N ALA A 149 24.44 -4.04 26.24
CA ALA A 149 25.59 -3.40 26.85
C ALA A 149 26.25 -4.31 27.90
N ARG A 150 27.50 -4.00 28.28
CA ARG A 150 28.23 -4.74 29.33
C ARG A 150 27.80 -4.38 30.75
N GLU A 151 27.30 -3.15 30.92
CA GLU A 151 26.88 -2.61 32.20
C GLU A 151 25.59 -1.79 32.01
N PRO A 152 24.74 -1.68 33.05
CA PRO A 152 23.54 -0.86 32.98
C PRO A 152 23.89 0.63 32.96
N HIS A 153 23.22 1.40 32.10
CA HIS A 153 23.38 2.84 31.98
C HIS A 153 22.02 3.53 31.99
N GLY A 154 21.94 4.75 32.54
CA GLY A 154 20.70 5.54 32.58
C GLY A 154 19.80 5.26 33.79
N CYS A 155 18.72 6.03 33.91
CA CYS A 155 17.80 5.98 35.05
C CYS A 155 16.32 6.02 34.63
N ASN A 156 16.02 6.11 33.33
CA ASN A 156 14.67 6.09 32.80
C ASN A 156 14.26 4.65 32.43
N GLY A 157 12.96 4.40 32.26
CA GLY A 157 12.48 3.08 31.80
C GLY A 157 12.44 2.01 32.89
N PHE A 158 12.33 0.75 32.47
CA PHE A 158 12.19 -0.42 33.36
C PHE A 158 12.71 -1.70 32.68
N GLY A 159 12.78 -2.81 33.41
CA GLY A 159 13.21 -4.11 32.89
C GLY A 159 14.65 -4.07 32.36
N TYR A 160 14.82 -4.38 31.08
CA TYR A 160 16.13 -4.45 30.42
C TYR A 160 16.55 -3.15 29.72
N ASP A 161 15.76 -2.07 29.83
CA ASP A 161 16.09 -0.77 29.22
C ASP A 161 17.50 -0.24 29.57
N PRO A 162 18.04 -0.43 30.80
CA PRO A 162 19.39 0.03 31.15
C PRO A 162 20.52 -0.69 30.41
N VAL A 163 20.26 -1.88 29.86
CA VAL A 163 21.27 -2.66 29.14
C VAL A 163 20.97 -2.83 27.66
N PHE A 164 19.79 -2.41 27.19
CA PHE A 164 19.45 -2.47 25.78
C PHE A 164 19.96 -1.22 25.05
N TYR A 165 21.02 -1.38 24.28
CA TYR A 165 21.65 -0.34 23.47
C TYR A 165 21.00 -0.26 22.09
N TYR A 166 20.60 0.94 21.69
CA TYR A 166 19.99 1.23 20.40
C TYR A 166 20.91 2.14 19.58
N ALA A 167 21.39 1.61 18.45
CA ALA A 167 22.46 2.24 17.65
C ALA A 167 22.09 3.65 17.18
N ASP A 168 20.85 3.87 16.73
CA ASP A 168 20.40 5.18 16.22
C ASP A 168 20.40 6.26 17.31
N PHE A 169 20.32 5.87 18.58
CA PHE A 169 20.39 6.80 19.71
C PHE A 169 21.80 6.98 20.25
N GLY A 170 22.73 6.09 19.90
CA GLY A 170 24.05 6.06 20.52
C GLY A 170 24.01 5.81 22.03
N ALA A 171 22.92 5.21 22.53
CA ALA A 171 22.64 5.13 23.96
C ALA A 171 21.70 3.95 24.29
N THR A 172 21.65 3.58 25.57
CA THR A 172 20.65 2.65 26.08
C THR A 172 19.27 3.29 26.19
N PHE A 173 18.22 2.49 26.18
CA PHE A 173 16.85 2.99 26.33
C PHE A 173 16.61 3.73 27.65
N ALA A 174 17.33 3.39 28.72
CA ALA A 174 17.23 4.11 29.99
C ALA A 174 17.97 5.45 30.03
N GLN A 175 18.79 5.77 29.02
CA GLN A 175 19.50 7.06 28.92
C GLN A 175 18.71 8.11 28.12
N VAL A 176 17.69 7.72 27.37
CA VAL A 176 16.85 8.64 26.60
C VAL A 176 15.57 8.99 27.34
N VAL A 177 14.97 10.13 26.99
CA VAL A 177 13.66 10.53 27.52
C VAL A 177 12.56 9.58 27.01
N PRO A 178 11.52 9.28 27.81
CA PRO A 178 10.48 8.30 27.48
C PRO A 178 9.82 8.54 26.12
N GLU A 179 9.56 9.79 25.75
CA GLU A 179 8.88 10.15 24.50
C GLU A 179 9.69 9.72 23.27
N ARG A 180 11.02 9.91 23.32
CA ARG A 180 11.94 9.52 22.25
C ARG A 180 12.05 8.00 22.14
N LYS A 181 12.05 7.28 23.27
CA LYS A 181 12.02 5.81 23.30
C LYS A 181 10.72 5.28 22.70
N ASN A 182 9.58 5.85 23.12
CA ASN A 182 8.27 5.36 22.72
C ASN A 182 8.10 5.38 21.21
N ALA A 183 8.60 6.42 20.51
CA ALA A 183 8.54 6.53 19.05
C ALA A 183 9.17 5.35 18.26
N VAL A 184 10.15 4.64 18.83
CA VAL A 184 10.86 3.54 18.15
C VAL A 184 10.65 2.17 18.79
N SER A 185 9.90 2.12 19.89
CA SER A 185 9.76 0.91 20.69
C SER A 185 9.00 -0.19 19.95
N HIS A 186 9.34 -1.45 20.24
CA HIS A 186 8.63 -2.64 19.80
C HIS A 186 7.11 -2.56 20.06
N ARG A 187 6.70 -2.04 21.22
CA ARG A 187 5.28 -1.85 21.57
C ARG A 187 4.61 -0.78 20.69
N ALA A 188 5.25 0.37 20.47
CA ALA A 188 4.68 1.40 19.60
C ALA A 188 4.54 0.93 18.16
N ARG A 189 5.49 0.13 17.65
CA ARG A 189 5.38 -0.52 16.33
C ARG A 189 4.18 -1.47 16.27
N ALA A 190 4.00 -2.31 17.28
CA ALA A 190 2.85 -3.21 17.37
C ALA A 190 1.52 -2.44 17.47
N LEU A 191 1.47 -1.38 18.30
CA LEU A 191 0.29 -0.53 18.45
C LEU A 191 -0.01 0.30 17.19
N GLY A 192 0.98 0.66 16.39
CA GLY A 192 0.78 1.33 15.10
C GLY A 192 -0.03 0.45 14.14
N LEU A 193 0.30 -0.84 14.04
CA LEU A 193 -0.47 -1.81 13.26
C LEU A 193 -1.91 -1.97 13.79
N VAL A 194 -2.08 -1.89 15.12
CA VAL A 194 -3.43 -1.84 15.72
C VAL A 194 -4.17 -0.57 15.31
N ALA A 195 -3.50 0.59 15.34
CA ALA A 195 -4.09 1.87 14.97
C ALA A 195 -4.58 1.90 13.52
N GLU A 196 -3.87 1.25 12.59
CA GLU A 196 -4.27 1.12 11.19
C GLU A 196 -5.57 0.33 11.01
N SER A 197 -5.78 -0.71 11.82
CA SER A 197 -6.92 -1.63 11.68
C SER A 197 -8.11 -1.29 12.59
N LEU A 198 -7.87 -0.55 13.68
CA LEU A 198 -8.86 -0.24 14.70
C LEU A 198 -10.08 0.54 14.17
N PRO A 199 -9.96 1.52 13.24
CA PRO A 199 -11.12 2.21 12.66
C PRO A 199 -12.14 1.27 12.03
N THR A 200 -11.68 0.32 11.21
CA THR A 200 -12.52 -0.66 10.52
C THR A 200 -13.25 -1.54 11.53
N MET A 201 -12.54 -2.03 12.55
CA MET A 201 -13.09 -2.88 13.59
C MET A 201 -14.14 -2.15 14.45
N LEU A 202 -13.89 -0.88 14.78
CA LEU A 202 -14.86 -0.06 15.51
C LEU A 202 -16.12 0.23 14.68
N ALA A 203 -16.01 0.29 13.36
CA ALA A 203 -17.15 0.44 12.45
C ALA A 203 -17.98 -0.85 12.34
N GLU A 204 -17.34 -2.02 12.32
CA GLU A 204 -17.99 -3.34 12.20
C GLU A 204 -18.68 -3.83 13.49
N SER A 205 -18.34 -3.27 14.65
CA SER A 205 -18.73 -3.79 15.98
C SER A 205 -19.74 -2.92 16.75
N ALA A 206 -20.36 -1.95 16.10
CA ALA A 206 -21.49 -1.20 16.64
C ALA A 206 -22.68 -2.15 16.89
N PRO A 207 -23.37 -2.08 18.05
CA PRO A 207 -24.42 -3.03 18.36
C PRO A 207 -25.61 -2.92 17.40
N GLU A 208 -26.06 -4.08 16.91
CA GLU A 208 -27.34 -4.28 16.23
C GLU A 208 -28.50 -3.81 17.14
N CYS A 209 -28.92 -2.56 16.98
CA CYS A 209 -30.27 -2.17 17.35
C CYS A 209 -31.21 -2.74 16.28
N ALA A 210 -32.09 -3.63 16.72
CA ALA A 210 -33.14 -4.24 15.91
C ALA A 210 -33.72 -3.25 14.88
N GLY A 211 -33.45 -3.51 13.59
CA GLY A 211 -34.13 -2.87 12.47
C GLY A 211 -33.41 -1.73 11.75
N VAL A 212 -32.12 -1.46 11.97
CA VAL A 212 -31.35 -0.51 11.14
C VAL A 212 -30.14 -1.22 10.53
N ARG A 213 -30.10 -1.36 9.20
CA ARG A 213 -28.92 -1.84 8.45
C ARG A 213 -27.76 -0.90 8.77
N VAL A 214 -26.68 -1.40 9.38
CA VAL A 214 -25.38 -0.71 9.30
C VAL A 214 -24.96 -0.79 7.84
N MET A 215 -25.10 0.34 7.14
CA MET A 215 -24.84 0.41 5.71
C MET A 215 -23.36 0.19 5.45
N ALA A 216 -23.04 -0.87 4.72
CA ALA A 216 -21.68 -1.10 4.24
C ALA A 216 -21.36 0.01 3.23
N LYS A 217 -20.68 1.06 3.70
CA LYS A 217 -20.30 2.20 2.88
C LYS A 217 -19.37 1.75 1.76
N CYS A 218 -19.88 1.80 0.53
CA CYS A 218 -19.12 1.47 -0.67
C CYS A 218 -18.90 2.74 -1.50
N TYR A 219 -17.95 2.65 -2.42
CA TYR A 219 -17.66 3.65 -3.42
C TYR A 219 -17.86 3.04 -4.80
N VAL A 220 -18.22 3.86 -5.77
CA VAL A 220 -18.21 3.42 -7.17
C VAL A 220 -16.96 3.95 -7.83
N GLY A 221 -16.15 3.06 -8.39
CA GLY A 221 -15.03 3.43 -9.24
C GLY A 221 -15.42 3.32 -10.71
N ILE A 222 -15.07 4.33 -11.50
CA ILE A 222 -15.25 4.35 -12.95
C ILE A 222 -13.87 4.52 -13.60
N ASP A 223 -13.54 3.66 -14.55
CA ASP A 223 -12.37 3.79 -15.44
C ASP A 223 -12.86 4.16 -16.84
N LEU A 224 -12.63 5.41 -17.24
CA LEU A 224 -13.08 5.99 -18.49
C LEU A 224 -12.04 5.78 -19.60
N GLY A 225 -12.23 4.72 -20.39
CA GLY A 225 -11.48 4.49 -21.61
C GLY A 225 -12.13 5.10 -22.85
N GLY A 226 -11.35 5.23 -23.94
CA GLY A 226 -11.86 5.71 -25.23
C GLY A 226 -12.82 4.73 -25.93
N THR A 227 -12.68 3.43 -25.66
CA THR A 227 -13.52 2.37 -26.27
C THR A 227 -14.56 1.82 -25.31
N ASN A 228 -14.18 1.60 -24.04
CA ASN A 228 -15.06 1.07 -23.01
C ASN A 228 -14.95 1.92 -21.74
N ILE A 229 -16.05 2.00 -21.00
CA ILE A 229 -16.13 2.50 -19.64
C ILE A 229 -16.30 1.29 -18.73
N LYS A 230 -15.39 1.12 -17.78
CA LYS A 230 -15.45 0.06 -16.76
C LYS A 230 -15.91 0.68 -15.45
N GLY A 231 -16.69 -0.05 -14.68
CA GLY A 231 -17.24 0.42 -13.42
C GLY A 231 -17.35 -0.70 -12.42
N GLY A 232 -17.25 -0.36 -11.14
CA GLY A 232 -17.51 -1.32 -10.08
C GLY A 232 -17.75 -0.70 -8.73
N VAL A 233 -18.43 -1.47 -7.88
CA VAL A 233 -18.66 -1.13 -6.47
C VAL A 233 -17.51 -1.69 -5.65
N VAL A 234 -16.81 -0.82 -4.95
CA VAL A 234 -15.60 -1.13 -4.18
C VAL A 234 -15.86 -0.80 -2.71
N ASP A 235 -15.54 -1.72 -1.81
CA ASP A 235 -15.64 -1.46 -0.37
C ASP A 235 -14.36 -0.82 0.21
N LEU A 236 -14.36 -0.58 1.52
CA LEU A 236 -13.26 0.08 2.23
C LEU A 236 -11.93 -0.67 2.18
N THR A 237 -11.95 -1.96 1.82
CA THR A 237 -10.75 -2.81 1.72
C THR A 237 -10.20 -2.87 0.30
N GLY A 238 -10.88 -2.25 -0.67
CA GLY A 238 -10.54 -2.36 -2.09
C GLY A 238 -11.15 -3.58 -2.77
N THR A 239 -12.05 -4.31 -2.10
CA THR A 239 -12.72 -5.48 -2.67
C THR A 239 -13.85 -5.05 -3.61
N VAL A 240 -13.85 -5.57 -4.83
CA VAL A 240 -14.87 -5.31 -5.84
C VAL A 240 -16.07 -6.23 -5.63
N ARG A 241 -17.24 -5.65 -5.31
CA ARG A 241 -18.50 -6.38 -5.09
C ARG A 241 -19.27 -6.68 -6.37
N HIS A 242 -19.15 -5.78 -7.33
CA HIS A 242 -19.74 -5.91 -8.65
C HIS A 242 -18.89 -5.14 -9.64
N PHE A 243 -18.74 -5.68 -10.85
CA PHE A 243 -17.94 -5.12 -11.92
C PHE A 243 -18.69 -5.24 -13.24
N GLN A 244 -18.68 -4.18 -14.04
CA GLN A 244 -19.28 -4.17 -15.36
C GLN A 244 -18.49 -3.28 -16.32
N SER A 245 -18.51 -3.64 -17.61
CA SER A 245 -17.97 -2.83 -18.70
C SER A 245 -19.05 -2.56 -19.72
N ILE A 246 -19.09 -1.33 -20.23
CA ILE A 246 -19.96 -0.91 -21.35
C ILE A 246 -19.13 -0.17 -22.39
N GLU A 247 -19.58 -0.13 -23.64
CA GLU A 247 -18.91 0.67 -24.67
C GLU A 247 -18.93 2.16 -24.31
N THR A 248 -17.93 2.95 -24.69
CA THR A 248 -17.91 4.40 -24.43
C THR A 248 -18.83 5.16 -25.38
N GLU A 249 -18.98 4.69 -26.63
CA GLU A 249 -19.80 5.33 -27.67
C GLU A 249 -19.44 6.82 -27.91
N GLY A 250 -18.14 7.16 -27.82
CA GLY A 250 -17.65 8.55 -27.89
C GLY A 250 -18.05 9.33 -29.15
N ALA A 251 -18.33 8.64 -30.26
CA ALA A 251 -18.81 9.26 -31.50
C ALA A 251 -20.20 9.93 -31.36
N GLN A 252 -20.99 9.57 -30.34
CA GLN A 252 -22.29 10.17 -30.06
C GLN A 252 -22.20 11.48 -29.27
N GLY A 253 -20.98 11.90 -28.91
CA GLY A 253 -20.70 13.22 -28.31
C GLY A 253 -20.62 13.20 -26.79
N ARG A 254 -20.14 14.31 -26.24
CA ARG A 254 -19.79 14.46 -24.82
C ARG A 254 -20.94 14.15 -23.86
N ASP A 255 -22.11 14.77 -24.04
CA ASP A 255 -23.23 14.60 -23.10
C ASP A 255 -23.71 13.15 -23.04
N HIS A 256 -23.66 12.44 -24.18
CA HIS A 256 -23.95 11.01 -24.24
C HIS A 256 -22.99 10.20 -23.37
N VAL A 257 -21.68 10.45 -23.47
CA VAL A 257 -20.68 9.75 -22.63
C VAL A 257 -20.90 10.04 -21.15
N LEU A 258 -21.24 11.28 -20.78
CA LEU A 258 -21.56 11.64 -19.38
C LEU A 258 -22.80 10.91 -18.86
N ASP A 259 -23.84 10.78 -19.68
CA ASP A 259 -25.04 10.00 -19.35
C ASP A 259 -24.72 8.50 -19.23
N ARG A 260 -23.80 7.98 -20.05
CA ARG A 260 -23.32 6.59 -19.95
C ARG A 260 -22.53 6.33 -18.68
N ILE A 261 -21.70 7.27 -18.22
CA ILE A 261 -21.00 7.16 -16.94
C ILE A 261 -22.03 7.06 -15.81
N ALA A 262 -23.03 7.95 -15.80
CA ALA A 262 -24.09 7.92 -14.78
C ALA A 262 -24.93 6.63 -14.84
N LEU A 263 -25.27 6.15 -16.04
CA LEU A 263 -25.91 4.85 -16.24
C LEU A 263 -25.07 3.72 -15.64
N LEU A 264 -23.76 3.70 -15.88
CA LEU A 264 -22.89 2.66 -15.36
C LEU A 264 -22.83 2.67 -13.83
N VAL A 265 -22.82 3.86 -13.21
CA VAL A 265 -22.91 4.01 -11.75
C VAL A 265 -24.18 3.35 -11.21
N ASP A 266 -25.32 3.56 -11.85
CA ASP A 266 -26.59 2.92 -11.46
C ASP A 266 -26.54 1.39 -11.67
N LEU A 267 -26.05 0.94 -12.83
CA LEU A 267 -25.96 -0.48 -13.16
C LEU A 267 -25.10 -1.26 -12.17
N VAL A 268 -23.91 -0.75 -11.81
CA VAL A 268 -23.01 -1.47 -10.89
C VAL A 268 -23.52 -1.45 -9.45
N ARG A 269 -24.18 -0.37 -9.02
CA ARG A 269 -24.86 -0.31 -7.72
C ARG A 269 -25.98 -1.35 -7.65
N ASP A 270 -26.85 -1.35 -8.65
CA ASP A 270 -28.01 -2.25 -8.70
C ASP A 270 -27.54 -3.71 -8.82
N GLY A 271 -26.49 -3.97 -9.60
CA GLY A 271 -25.82 -5.26 -9.71
C GLY A 271 -25.18 -5.75 -8.40
N ALA A 272 -24.75 -4.83 -7.54
CA ALA A 272 -24.29 -5.14 -6.18
C ALA A 272 -25.43 -5.29 -5.15
N GLY A 273 -26.68 -5.00 -5.54
CA GLY A 273 -27.85 -5.07 -4.66
C GLY A 273 -27.88 -3.99 -3.56
N LEU A 274 -27.24 -2.85 -3.81
CA LEU A 274 -27.10 -1.76 -2.82
C LEU A 274 -28.15 -0.67 -3.01
N ALA A 275 -28.64 -0.12 -1.90
CA ALA A 275 -29.43 1.10 -1.90
C ALA A 275 -28.56 2.33 -2.18
N LYS A 276 -29.19 3.43 -2.60
CA LYS A 276 -28.51 4.68 -2.95
C LYS A 276 -27.66 5.23 -1.80
N ASP A 277 -28.17 5.21 -0.58
CA ASP A 277 -27.49 5.68 0.63
C ASP A 277 -26.35 4.77 1.13
N GLU A 278 -26.17 3.60 0.52
CA GLU A 278 -25.03 2.71 0.77
C GLU A 278 -23.79 3.09 -0.07
N ILE A 279 -23.95 3.94 -1.09
CA ILE A 279 -22.84 4.51 -1.88
C ILE A 279 -22.46 5.88 -1.35
N VAL A 280 -21.19 6.05 -0.95
CA VAL A 280 -20.68 7.31 -0.38
C VAL A 280 -20.34 8.34 -1.45
N ALA A 281 -19.57 7.92 -2.46
CA ALA A 281 -19.11 8.77 -3.55
C ALA A 281 -18.72 7.94 -4.78
N VAL A 282 -18.55 8.62 -5.90
CA VAL A 282 -18.05 8.06 -7.16
C VAL A 282 -16.66 8.63 -7.44
N GLY A 283 -15.72 7.78 -7.82
CA GLY A 283 -14.43 8.20 -8.36
C GLY A 283 -14.33 7.87 -9.85
N ILE A 284 -13.74 8.76 -10.64
CA ILE A 284 -13.58 8.57 -12.08
C ILE A 284 -12.10 8.72 -12.47
N GLY A 285 -11.47 7.62 -12.88
CA GLY A 285 -10.21 7.58 -13.59
C GLY A 285 -10.44 8.04 -15.03
N SER A 286 -9.80 9.14 -15.42
CA SER A 286 -10.00 9.78 -16.72
C SER A 286 -8.66 10.11 -17.38
N PRO A 287 -8.58 10.09 -18.72
CA PRO A 287 -7.45 10.69 -19.43
C PRO A 287 -7.34 12.19 -19.09
N GLY A 288 -6.11 12.67 -18.94
CA GLY A 288 -5.78 14.06 -18.62
C GLY A 288 -5.21 14.87 -19.79
N PRO A 289 -4.75 16.11 -19.54
CA PRO A 289 -4.49 16.74 -18.24
C PRO A 289 -5.74 17.17 -17.44
N LEU A 290 -5.67 17.02 -16.11
CA LEU A 290 -6.76 17.23 -15.15
C LEU A 290 -6.43 18.32 -14.14
N ASP A 291 -7.46 18.93 -13.55
CA ASP A 291 -7.39 19.61 -12.25
C ASP A 291 -8.32 18.83 -11.32
N THR A 292 -7.71 17.94 -10.56
CA THR A 292 -8.41 17.01 -9.69
C THR A 292 -9.08 17.74 -8.52
N THR A 293 -8.48 18.83 -8.03
CA THR A 293 -9.05 19.65 -6.94
C THR A 293 -10.38 20.28 -7.34
N ARG A 294 -10.46 20.80 -8.58
CA ARG A 294 -11.70 21.39 -9.13
C ARG A 294 -12.61 20.36 -9.80
N GLY A 295 -12.18 19.12 -9.96
CA GLY A 295 -12.94 18.10 -10.66
C GLY A 295 -13.08 18.37 -12.17
N TYR A 296 -12.03 18.89 -12.79
CA TYR A 296 -12.04 19.50 -14.12
C TYR A 296 -11.07 18.83 -15.10
N ILE A 297 -11.46 18.73 -16.37
CA ILE A 297 -10.61 18.28 -17.49
C ILE A 297 -10.24 19.48 -18.34
N HIS A 298 -8.94 19.71 -18.52
CA HIS A 298 -8.46 20.74 -19.45
C HIS A 298 -8.67 20.30 -20.90
N THR A 299 -8.21 19.10 -21.24
CA THR A 299 -8.42 18.45 -22.53
C THR A 299 -8.25 16.93 -22.35
N ALA A 300 -9.01 16.14 -23.10
CA ALA A 300 -8.81 14.70 -23.20
C ALA A 300 -8.59 14.34 -24.69
N PRO A 301 -7.35 14.10 -25.14
CA PRO A 301 -7.03 13.92 -26.57
C PRO A 301 -7.81 12.79 -27.26
N ASN A 302 -8.16 11.76 -26.49
CA ASN A 302 -8.82 10.55 -26.98
C ASN A 302 -10.35 10.63 -26.95
N LEU A 303 -10.94 11.74 -26.47
CA LEU A 303 -12.39 11.92 -26.35
C LEU A 303 -12.83 13.23 -27.02
N PRO A 304 -13.49 13.17 -28.19
CA PRO A 304 -13.91 14.38 -28.91
C PRO A 304 -14.84 15.29 -28.09
N GLY A 305 -14.52 16.59 -28.01
CA GLY A 305 -15.33 17.60 -27.32
C GLY A 305 -15.13 17.68 -25.80
N TRP A 306 -14.09 17.05 -25.28
CA TRP A 306 -13.73 17.01 -23.85
C TRP A 306 -12.72 18.11 -23.47
N GLU A 307 -12.84 19.28 -24.06
CA GLU A 307 -12.10 20.47 -23.63
C GLU A 307 -12.87 21.23 -22.55
N ASN A 308 -12.15 21.72 -21.55
CA ASN A 308 -12.69 22.65 -20.54
C ASN A 308 -13.95 22.13 -19.81
N LEU A 309 -13.92 20.87 -19.37
CA LEU A 309 -15.08 20.15 -18.85
C LEU A 309 -15.04 20.01 -17.32
N PRO A 310 -16.01 20.56 -16.57
CA PRO A 310 -16.18 20.26 -15.13
C PRO A 310 -16.79 18.86 -14.95
N LEU A 311 -15.99 17.83 -15.20
CA LEU A 311 -16.42 16.44 -15.25
C LEU A 311 -17.12 16.01 -13.95
N ALA A 312 -16.53 16.34 -12.79
CA ALA A 312 -17.09 15.95 -11.50
C ALA A 312 -18.50 16.51 -11.29
N ASP A 313 -18.71 17.81 -11.55
CA ASP A 313 -20.01 18.46 -11.41
C ASP A 313 -21.03 17.88 -12.39
N GLU A 314 -20.63 17.60 -13.64
CA GLU A 314 -21.55 17.06 -14.64
C GLU A 314 -22.03 15.66 -14.33
N VAL A 315 -21.14 14.79 -13.86
CA VAL A 315 -21.51 13.42 -13.48
C VAL A 315 -22.26 13.44 -12.15
N SER A 316 -21.87 14.29 -11.20
CA SER A 316 -22.55 14.48 -9.91
C SER A 316 -24.02 14.85 -10.10
N ARG A 317 -24.31 15.80 -10.99
CA ARG A 317 -25.69 16.18 -11.33
C ARG A 317 -26.52 15.04 -11.93
N ARG A 318 -25.88 14.11 -12.64
CA ARG A 318 -26.55 12.99 -13.33
C ARG A 318 -26.79 11.79 -12.42
N CYS A 319 -25.80 11.38 -11.64
CA CYS A 319 -25.91 10.21 -10.75
C CYS A 319 -26.44 10.57 -9.33
N GLY A 320 -26.30 11.84 -8.94
CA GLY A 320 -26.71 12.33 -7.62
C GLY A 320 -25.82 11.85 -6.48
N TYR A 321 -24.53 11.63 -6.75
CA TYR A 321 -23.49 11.34 -5.76
C TYR A 321 -22.39 12.41 -5.82
N PRO A 322 -21.65 12.65 -4.73
CA PRO A 322 -20.36 13.34 -4.81
C PRO A 322 -19.43 12.59 -5.79
N VAL A 323 -18.78 13.34 -6.68
CA VAL A 323 -17.87 12.79 -7.69
C VAL A 323 -16.49 13.40 -7.52
N PHE A 324 -15.47 12.55 -7.60
CA PHE A 324 -14.06 12.93 -7.66
C PHE A 324 -13.42 12.33 -8.90
N ILE A 325 -12.35 12.96 -9.38
CA ILE A 325 -11.63 12.49 -10.56
C ILE A 325 -10.16 12.24 -10.23
N GLU A 326 -9.57 11.31 -10.97
CA GLU A 326 -8.15 10.99 -10.94
C GLU A 326 -7.68 10.70 -12.36
N ASN A 327 -6.38 10.84 -12.63
CA ASN A 327 -5.81 10.36 -13.88
C ASN A 327 -5.88 8.81 -13.93
N ASP A 328 -6.12 8.23 -15.10
CA ASP A 328 -6.24 6.78 -15.30
C ASP A 328 -4.99 5.99 -14.86
N ALA A 329 -3.79 6.45 -15.22
CA ALA A 329 -2.54 5.83 -14.79
C ALA A 329 -2.27 6.03 -13.29
N ASN A 330 -2.58 7.20 -12.73
CA ASN A 330 -2.53 7.44 -11.30
C ASN A 330 -3.50 6.55 -10.51
N ALA A 331 -4.73 6.39 -11.00
CA ALA A 331 -5.73 5.51 -10.40
C ALA A 331 -5.22 4.07 -10.40
N ALA A 332 -4.73 3.56 -11.53
CA ALA A 332 -4.15 2.22 -11.59
C ALA A 332 -2.98 2.04 -10.60
N ALA A 333 -2.10 3.05 -10.47
CA ALA A 333 -1.01 3.03 -9.50
C ALA A 333 -1.53 3.03 -8.06
N LEU A 334 -2.52 3.86 -7.74
CA LEU A 334 -3.13 3.90 -6.42
C LEU A 334 -3.77 2.56 -6.04
N ALA A 335 -4.41 1.89 -7.00
CA ALA A 335 -4.98 0.56 -6.80
C ALA A 335 -3.91 -0.47 -6.44
N GLU A 336 -2.83 -0.54 -7.21
CA GLU A 336 -1.73 -1.49 -6.98
C GLU A 336 -1.03 -1.22 -5.64
N SER A 337 -0.90 0.04 -5.23
CA SER A 337 -0.36 0.39 -3.91
C SER A 337 -1.30 0.05 -2.76
N PHE A 338 -2.62 0.10 -2.98
CA PHE A 338 -3.63 -0.11 -1.95
C PHE A 338 -3.98 -1.59 -1.74
N ALA A 339 -4.22 -2.32 -2.84
CA ALA A 339 -4.74 -3.69 -2.82
C ALA A 339 -3.92 -4.68 -3.67
N GLY A 340 -2.92 -4.21 -4.43
CA GLY A 340 -2.15 -5.03 -5.36
C GLY A 340 -0.70 -5.24 -4.96
N ALA A 341 0.19 -5.26 -5.97
CA ALA A 341 1.59 -5.60 -5.82
C ALA A 341 2.37 -4.71 -4.83
N GLY A 342 1.96 -3.44 -4.71
CA GLY A 342 2.63 -2.44 -3.88
C GLY A 342 2.06 -2.30 -2.47
N LYS A 343 1.20 -3.21 -2.02
CA LYS A 343 0.58 -3.13 -0.69
C LYS A 343 1.63 -3.04 0.42
N GLY A 344 1.53 -2.00 1.25
CA GLY A 344 2.44 -1.74 2.37
C GLY A 344 3.78 -1.14 1.99
N MET A 345 3.99 -0.79 0.71
CA MET A 345 5.20 -0.07 0.26
C MET A 345 5.05 1.43 0.48
N HIS A 346 6.15 2.11 0.80
CA HIS A 346 6.15 3.56 1.02
C HIS A 346 6.19 4.31 -0.30
N CYS A 347 7.06 3.92 -1.22
CA CYS A 347 7.20 4.58 -2.52
C CYS A 347 7.08 3.55 -3.64
N MET A 348 6.04 3.71 -4.45
CA MET A 348 5.77 2.87 -5.61
C MET A 348 5.61 3.72 -6.86
N LEU A 349 6.30 3.34 -7.93
CA LEU A 349 6.04 3.85 -9.28
C LEU A 349 5.33 2.77 -10.08
N MET A 350 4.43 3.17 -10.97
CA MET A 350 3.82 2.29 -11.93
C MET A 350 4.06 2.82 -13.34
N LEU A 351 4.38 1.94 -14.28
CA LEU A 351 4.41 2.25 -15.71
C LEU A 351 3.38 1.38 -16.44
N THR A 352 2.59 2.01 -17.30
CA THR A 352 1.68 1.30 -18.20
C THR A 352 2.37 1.13 -19.55
N LEU A 353 2.42 -0.09 -20.07
CA LEU A 353 3.13 -0.50 -21.28
C LEU A 353 2.11 -0.97 -22.32
N GLY A 354 1.54 -0.01 -23.03
CA GLY A 354 0.50 -0.23 -24.04
C GLY A 354 0.79 0.54 -25.33
N THR A 355 -0.24 1.09 -25.97
CA THR A 355 -0.11 1.98 -27.13
C THR A 355 0.90 3.09 -26.86
N GLY A 356 0.81 3.71 -25.68
CA GLY A 356 1.79 4.64 -25.12
C GLY A 356 2.46 4.09 -23.87
N ILE A 357 3.24 4.94 -23.21
CA ILE A 357 3.77 4.69 -21.86
C ILE A 357 3.18 5.73 -20.91
N GLY A 358 2.28 5.30 -20.04
CA GLY A 358 1.78 6.12 -18.93
C GLY A 358 2.56 5.87 -17.65
N GLY A 359 2.31 6.69 -16.63
CA GLY A 359 2.92 6.50 -15.33
C GLY A 359 2.08 7.03 -14.18
N GLY A 360 2.32 6.48 -13.00
CA GLY A 360 1.78 6.97 -11.74
C GLY A 360 2.81 6.84 -10.64
N ILE A 361 2.82 7.79 -9.71
CA ILE A 361 3.73 7.83 -8.57
C ILE A 361 2.88 7.83 -7.31
N VAL A 362 3.10 6.86 -6.42
CA VAL A 362 2.42 6.76 -5.13
C VAL A 362 3.45 6.82 -4.01
N ILE A 363 3.28 7.75 -3.08
CA ILE A 363 4.13 7.95 -1.92
C ILE A 363 3.22 7.99 -0.68
N ASP A 364 3.54 7.18 0.32
CA ASP A 364 2.77 7.04 1.56
C ASP A 364 1.28 6.75 1.31
N GLY A 365 1.00 5.88 0.33
CA GLY A 365 -0.35 5.48 -0.06
C GLY A 365 -1.16 6.57 -0.77
N ARG A 366 -0.55 7.70 -1.16
CA ARG A 366 -1.19 8.79 -1.88
C ARG A 366 -0.52 9.04 -3.22
N VAL A 367 -1.31 9.38 -4.23
CA VAL A 367 -0.78 9.80 -5.54
C VAL A 367 0.03 11.09 -5.37
N TRP A 368 1.21 11.14 -5.98
CA TRP A 368 2.01 12.35 -6.09
C TRP A 368 1.60 13.14 -7.33
N HIS A 369 0.71 14.11 -7.16
CA HIS A 369 0.18 14.95 -8.25
C HIS A 369 1.15 16.04 -8.74
N GLY A 370 2.15 16.40 -7.93
CA GLY A 370 3.06 17.50 -8.22
C GLY A 370 2.41 18.88 -8.05
N ALA A 371 2.92 19.89 -8.75
CA ALA A 371 2.50 21.27 -8.51
C ALA A 371 1.09 21.59 -9.05
N ASN A 372 0.71 21.01 -10.18
CA ASN A 372 -0.54 21.27 -10.91
C ASN A 372 -1.10 19.97 -11.54
N ASP A 373 -1.10 18.86 -10.81
CA ASP A 373 -1.66 17.56 -11.26
C ASP A 373 -1.05 16.94 -12.54
N CYS A 374 0.16 17.36 -12.92
CA CYS A 374 0.89 16.85 -14.09
C CYS A 374 2.16 16.05 -13.75
N ALA A 375 2.37 15.64 -12.49
CA ALA A 375 3.44 14.70 -12.18
C ALA A 375 3.06 13.27 -12.62
N GLY A 376 4.07 12.41 -12.81
CA GLY A 376 3.84 11.01 -13.20
C GLY A 376 3.82 10.74 -14.71
N GLU A 377 4.13 11.73 -15.56
CA GLU A 377 4.30 11.58 -17.01
C GLU A 377 5.59 10.80 -17.40
N LEU A 378 5.75 9.60 -16.84
CA LEU A 378 6.98 8.80 -16.89
C LEU A 378 7.37 8.40 -18.32
N GLY A 379 6.41 8.21 -19.22
CA GLY A 379 6.66 7.89 -20.63
C GLY A 379 7.25 9.04 -21.44
N HIS A 380 7.14 10.28 -20.94
CA HIS A 380 7.60 11.48 -21.62
C HIS A 380 8.99 11.96 -21.19
N VAL A 381 9.68 11.19 -20.35
CA VAL A 381 11.09 11.45 -20.03
C VAL A 381 11.97 11.25 -21.27
N SER A 382 12.76 12.27 -21.59
CA SER A 382 13.69 12.25 -22.72
C SER A 382 14.90 11.37 -22.40
N ILE A 383 15.00 10.22 -23.06
CA ILE A 383 16.12 9.29 -22.98
C ILE A 383 17.16 9.54 -24.08
N ASP A 384 16.76 10.21 -25.17
CA ASP A 384 17.64 10.62 -26.26
C ASP A 384 17.32 12.07 -26.66
N TYR A 385 18.12 13.01 -26.16
CA TYR A 385 17.95 14.43 -26.44
C TYR A 385 18.08 14.82 -27.93
N LYS A 386 18.56 13.91 -28.79
CA LYS A 386 18.61 14.04 -30.27
C LYS A 386 17.65 13.08 -30.97
N GLY A 387 16.74 12.50 -30.21
CA GLY A 387 15.93 11.36 -30.60
C GLY A 387 14.74 11.68 -31.48
N ARG A 388 13.76 10.77 -31.44
CA ARG A 388 12.52 10.83 -32.23
C ARG A 388 11.60 11.95 -31.69
N PRO A 389 10.89 12.70 -32.55
CA PRO A 389 9.86 13.62 -32.08
C PRO A 389 8.72 12.84 -31.41
N CYS A 390 8.18 13.38 -30.32
CA CYS A 390 7.05 12.81 -29.60
C CYS A 390 5.79 13.66 -29.82
N ASN A 391 4.62 13.01 -29.76
CA ASN A 391 3.32 13.68 -29.88
C ASN A 391 3.06 14.71 -28.75
N CYS A 392 3.75 14.59 -27.61
CA CYS A 392 3.70 15.60 -26.55
C CYS A 392 4.43 16.91 -26.91
N GLY A 393 5.12 16.97 -28.06
CA GLY A 393 5.89 18.12 -28.52
C GLY A 393 7.37 18.10 -28.11
N SER A 394 7.77 17.15 -27.28
CA SER A 394 9.17 16.93 -26.89
C SER A 394 9.92 16.04 -27.89
N ILE A 395 11.21 15.79 -27.60
CA ILE A 395 12.10 14.94 -28.40
C ILE A 395 12.68 13.86 -27.49
N GLY A 396 12.71 12.63 -28.00
CA GLY A 396 13.41 11.52 -27.37
C GLY A 396 12.70 10.87 -26.19
N CYS A 397 11.39 11.05 -26.06
CA CYS A 397 10.61 10.42 -24.98
C CYS A 397 10.74 8.89 -25.04
N VAL A 398 10.90 8.22 -23.89
CA VAL A 398 11.00 6.75 -23.83
C VAL A 398 9.83 6.04 -24.51
N GLU A 399 8.63 6.62 -24.48
CA GLU A 399 7.46 6.14 -25.21
C GLU A 399 7.74 5.91 -26.70
N THR A 400 8.45 6.82 -27.36
CA THR A 400 8.74 6.77 -28.81
C THR A 400 9.65 5.61 -29.21
N TYR A 401 10.19 4.88 -28.23
CA TYR A 401 11.07 3.73 -28.43
C TYR A 401 10.47 2.45 -27.88
N ALA A 402 9.84 2.50 -26.71
CA ALA A 402 9.51 1.32 -25.92
C ALA A 402 8.00 1.03 -25.79
N SER A 403 7.11 1.90 -26.29
CA SER A 403 5.67 1.58 -26.30
C SER A 403 5.35 0.50 -27.33
N ALA A 404 4.23 -0.22 -27.16
CA ALA A 404 3.82 -1.28 -28.07
C ALA A 404 3.64 -0.75 -29.51
N SER A 405 3.03 0.42 -29.67
CA SER A 405 2.87 1.05 -30.98
C SER A 405 4.19 1.48 -31.61
N ASN A 406 5.14 1.95 -30.80
CA ASN A 406 6.45 2.36 -31.32
C ASN A 406 7.36 1.17 -31.64
N LEU A 407 7.24 0.04 -30.94
CA LEU A 407 7.90 -1.21 -31.35
C LEU A 407 7.38 -1.69 -32.71
N VAL A 408 6.06 -1.62 -32.94
CA VAL A 408 5.46 -1.94 -34.25
C VAL A 408 5.91 -0.95 -35.33
N ALA A 409 5.89 0.35 -35.06
CA ALA A 409 6.34 1.37 -36.01
C ALA A 409 7.80 1.18 -36.41
N ARG A 410 8.70 1.00 -35.42
CA ARG A 410 10.13 0.76 -35.65
C ARG A 410 10.38 -0.54 -36.41
N THR A 411 9.63 -1.60 -36.11
CA THR A 411 9.71 -2.84 -36.88
C THR A 411 9.32 -2.62 -38.34
N ARG A 412 8.24 -1.89 -38.61
CA ARG A 412 7.83 -1.56 -39.98
C ARG A 412 8.87 -0.74 -40.73
N GLU A 413 9.52 0.21 -40.06
CA GLU A 413 10.63 0.98 -40.61
C GLU A 413 11.81 0.06 -41.01
N THR A 414 12.18 -0.88 -40.12
CA THR A 414 13.24 -1.86 -40.37
C THR A 414 12.91 -2.78 -41.55
N LEU A 415 11.68 -3.30 -41.65
CA LEU A 415 11.23 -4.12 -42.78
C LEU A 415 11.21 -3.33 -44.09
N ALA A 416 10.77 -2.06 -44.06
CA ALA A 416 10.76 -1.19 -45.24
C ALA A 416 12.18 -0.83 -45.73
N ALA A 417 13.17 -0.85 -44.83
CA ALA A 417 14.58 -0.69 -45.18
C ALA A 417 15.20 -1.94 -45.83
N GLY A 418 14.45 -3.04 -45.95
CA GLY A 418 14.86 -4.26 -46.64
C GLY A 418 15.41 -5.36 -45.75
N GLU A 419 15.29 -5.23 -44.43
CA GLU A 419 15.68 -6.31 -43.51
C GLU A 419 14.81 -7.55 -43.67
N THR A 420 15.44 -8.72 -43.63
CA THR A 420 14.74 -10.00 -43.76
C THR A 420 14.25 -10.48 -42.40
N SER A 421 12.94 -10.73 -42.29
CA SER A 421 12.31 -11.20 -41.05
C SER A 421 11.06 -12.02 -41.35
N SER A 422 10.75 -12.96 -40.46
CA SER A 422 9.47 -13.66 -40.39
C SER A 422 8.29 -12.70 -40.18
N LEU A 423 8.53 -11.51 -39.62
CA LEU A 423 7.50 -10.51 -39.33
C LEU A 423 6.85 -9.90 -40.58
N SER A 424 7.51 -10.01 -41.74
CA SER A 424 6.98 -9.54 -43.04
C SER A 424 5.64 -10.17 -43.42
N GLN A 425 5.33 -11.37 -42.89
CA GLN A 425 4.08 -12.07 -43.19
C GLN A 425 2.82 -11.35 -42.66
N TYR A 426 2.96 -10.53 -41.61
CA TYR A 426 1.81 -9.92 -40.94
C TYR A 426 1.31 -8.64 -41.64
N GLY A 427 2.15 -7.96 -42.42
CA GLY A 427 1.79 -6.70 -43.08
C GLY A 427 1.13 -5.69 -42.11
N ASP A 428 -0.08 -5.24 -42.45
CA ASP A 428 -0.84 -4.29 -41.64
C ASP A 428 -1.35 -4.86 -40.31
N ALA A 429 -1.46 -6.20 -40.20
CA ALA A 429 -1.89 -6.90 -38.99
C ALA A 429 -0.75 -7.11 -37.97
N LEU A 430 0.44 -6.55 -38.22
CA LEU A 430 1.55 -6.61 -37.26
C LEU A 430 1.18 -5.94 -35.93
N GLU A 431 1.43 -6.66 -34.84
CA GLU A 431 1.16 -6.21 -33.46
C GLU A 431 2.38 -6.51 -32.59
N CYS A 432 2.47 -5.85 -31.44
CA CYS A 432 3.61 -5.97 -30.54
C CYS A 432 3.88 -7.42 -30.08
N HIS A 433 2.82 -8.21 -29.82
CA HIS A 433 2.98 -9.60 -29.38
C HIS A 433 3.64 -10.49 -30.44
N HIS A 434 3.39 -10.24 -31.73
CA HIS A 434 4.05 -10.94 -32.83
C HIS A 434 5.57 -10.69 -32.82
N ILE A 435 6.01 -9.48 -32.46
CA ILE A 435 7.42 -9.09 -32.40
C ILE A 435 8.13 -9.86 -31.28
N PHE A 436 7.56 -9.87 -30.07
CA PHE A 436 8.10 -10.65 -28.94
C PHE A 436 8.15 -12.15 -29.26
N GLN A 437 7.09 -12.68 -29.90
CA GLN A 437 7.05 -14.08 -30.32
C GLN A 437 8.15 -14.39 -31.34
N ALA A 438 8.29 -13.60 -32.40
CA ALA A 438 9.33 -13.82 -33.40
C ALA A 438 10.74 -13.74 -32.81
N ALA A 439 10.98 -12.82 -31.88
CA ALA A 439 12.25 -12.74 -31.14
C ALA A 439 12.50 -14.03 -30.33
N ALA A 440 11.49 -14.55 -29.64
CA ALA A 440 11.59 -15.82 -28.90
C ALA A 440 11.83 -17.04 -29.82
N GLU A 441 11.36 -16.97 -31.07
CA GLU A 441 11.59 -17.97 -32.12
C GLU A 441 12.95 -17.80 -32.84
N GLY A 442 13.76 -16.80 -32.44
CA GLY A 442 15.12 -16.58 -32.95
C GLY A 442 15.22 -15.66 -34.17
N ASP A 443 14.17 -14.89 -34.47
CA ASP A 443 14.21 -13.88 -35.53
C ASP A 443 15.12 -12.70 -35.14
N ALA A 444 16.24 -12.53 -35.87
CA ALA A 444 17.25 -11.54 -35.53
C ALA A 444 16.74 -10.09 -35.62
N CYS A 445 15.87 -9.78 -36.58
CA CYS A 445 15.27 -8.46 -36.74
C CYS A 445 14.35 -8.16 -35.56
N ALA A 446 13.50 -9.12 -35.18
CA ALA A 446 12.60 -9.00 -34.04
C ALA A 446 13.40 -8.81 -32.73
N GLN A 447 14.43 -9.63 -32.53
CA GLN A 447 15.31 -9.57 -31.36
C GLN A 447 15.97 -8.20 -31.24
N GLN A 448 16.51 -7.66 -32.34
CA GLN A 448 17.12 -6.33 -32.33
C GLN A 448 16.12 -5.24 -31.90
N VAL A 449 14.91 -5.22 -32.46
CA VAL A 449 13.91 -4.20 -32.11
C VAL A 449 13.49 -4.30 -30.63
N VAL A 450 13.30 -5.52 -30.13
CA VAL A 450 12.98 -5.79 -28.72
C VAL A 450 14.13 -5.32 -27.83
N ASP A 451 15.36 -5.76 -28.07
CA ASP A 451 16.52 -5.44 -27.26
C ASP A 451 16.75 -3.93 -27.17
N GLU A 452 16.72 -3.23 -28.30
CA GLU A 452 16.85 -1.78 -28.33
C GLU A 452 15.71 -1.11 -27.54
N GLY A 453 14.47 -1.58 -27.68
CA GLY A 453 13.33 -1.07 -26.91
C GLY A 453 13.47 -1.27 -25.40
N LEU A 454 13.89 -2.47 -24.97
CA LEU A 454 14.06 -2.80 -23.56
C LEU A 454 15.24 -2.06 -22.93
N VAL A 455 16.34 -1.86 -23.65
CA VAL A 455 17.46 -1.02 -23.19
C VAL A 455 16.98 0.41 -22.90
N MET A 456 16.18 0.97 -23.80
CA MET A 456 15.63 2.32 -23.66
C MET A 456 14.65 2.44 -22.49
N LEU A 457 13.75 1.47 -22.33
CA LEU A 457 12.86 1.38 -21.18
C LEU A 457 13.64 1.27 -19.86
N SER A 458 14.67 0.42 -19.84
CA SER A 458 15.50 0.18 -18.66
C SER A 458 16.32 1.39 -18.26
N ALA A 459 16.77 2.20 -19.23
CA ALA A 459 17.44 3.46 -18.95
C ALA A 459 16.52 4.46 -18.25
N ALA A 460 15.26 4.55 -18.68
CA ALA A 460 14.25 5.37 -17.98
C ALA A 460 13.96 4.83 -16.57
N ILE A 461 13.74 3.52 -16.43
CA ILE A 461 13.52 2.86 -15.13
C ILE A 461 14.70 3.09 -14.18
N ALA A 462 15.94 2.93 -14.63
CA ALA A 462 17.12 3.20 -13.81
C ALA A 462 17.20 4.67 -13.35
N SER A 463 16.77 5.60 -14.21
CA SER A 463 16.69 7.02 -13.87
C SER A 463 15.62 7.25 -12.79
N PHE A 464 14.48 6.58 -12.86
CA PHE A 464 13.45 6.63 -11.82
C PHE A 464 13.93 6.06 -10.49
N ILE A 465 14.67 4.94 -10.52
CA ILE A 465 15.29 4.37 -9.32
C ILE A 465 16.23 5.39 -8.67
N ASN A 466 17.06 6.06 -9.46
CA ASN A 466 18.01 7.06 -8.93
C ASN A 466 17.33 8.32 -8.38
N ILE A 467 16.21 8.74 -8.99
CA ILE A 467 15.51 9.98 -8.60
C ILE A 467 14.62 9.75 -7.37
N PHE A 468 13.85 8.67 -7.36
CA PHE A 468 12.82 8.42 -6.36
C PHE A 468 13.25 7.43 -5.27
N ASN A 469 14.24 6.59 -5.54
CA ASN A 469 14.63 5.46 -4.68
C ASN A 469 13.40 4.67 -4.19
N PRO A 470 12.55 4.16 -5.10
CA PRO A 470 11.30 3.52 -4.72
C PRO A 470 11.54 2.13 -4.12
N ASP A 471 10.59 1.66 -3.31
CA ASP A 471 10.55 0.27 -2.88
C ASP A 471 10.20 -0.64 -4.07
N MET A 472 9.37 -0.16 -4.99
CA MET A 472 8.85 -0.96 -6.09
C MET A 472 8.52 -0.16 -7.35
N ILE A 473 8.80 -0.76 -8.50
CA ILE A 473 8.33 -0.35 -9.82
C ILE A 473 7.42 -1.45 -10.38
N VAL A 474 6.15 -1.12 -10.56
CA VAL A 474 5.13 -2.01 -11.10
C VAL A 474 4.98 -1.76 -12.60
N LEU A 475 5.06 -2.81 -13.41
CA LEU A 475 4.79 -2.73 -14.84
C LEU A 475 3.42 -3.35 -15.14
N PHE A 476 2.60 -2.64 -15.91
CA PHE A 476 1.27 -3.07 -16.33
C PHE A 476 1.09 -2.92 -17.85
N GLY A 477 0.10 -3.58 -18.43
CA GLY A 477 -0.25 -3.45 -19.85
C GLY A 477 0.14 -4.66 -20.69
N GLY A 478 -0.31 -4.68 -21.94
CA GLY A 478 -0.25 -5.86 -22.81
C GLY A 478 1.17 -6.42 -23.00
N MET A 479 2.20 -5.57 -22.97
CA MET A 479 3.60 -6.00 -23.10
C MET A 479 4.08 -6.87 -21.95
N THR A 480 3.51 -6.73 -20.75
CA THR A 480 3.88 -7.53 -19.56
C THR A 480 3.58 -9.02 -19.73
N LYS A 481 2.70 -9.39 -20.68
CA LYS A 481 2.41 -10.79 -21.03
C LYS A 481 3.61 -11.54 -21.60
N ALA A 482 4.66 -10.84 -22.06
CA ALA A 482 5.92 -11.45 -22.45
C ALA A 482 6.72 -12.05 -21.27
N GLY A 483 6.29 -11.80 -20.02
CA GLY A 483 6.88 -12.43 -18.84
C GLY A 483 8.38 -12.15 -18.72
N GLU A 484 9.18 -13.15 -18.39
CA GLU A 484 10.63 -12.98 -18.18
C GLU A 484 11.40 -12.56 -19.44
N GLN A 485 10.83 -12.71 -20.65
CA GLN A 485 11.41 -12.10 -21.86
C GLN A 485 11.41 -10.56 -21.80
N LEU A 486 10.47 -9.97 -21.05
CA LEU A 486 10.45 -8.54 -20.74
C LEU A 486 11.20 -8.27 -19.42
N PHE A 487 10.77 -8.92 -18.33
CA PHE A 487 11.23 -8.56 -16.99
C PHE A 487 12.70 -8.87 -16.72
N GLY A 488 13.23 -9.97 -17.27
CA GLY A 488 14.64 -10.35 -17.12
C GLY A 488 15.58 -9.28 -17.68
N PRO A 489 15.50 -8.97 -18.98
CA PRO A 489 16.32 -7.93 -19.58
C PRO A 489 16.12 -6.55 -18.94
N VAL A 490 14.88 -6.20 -18.57
CA VAL A 490 14.61 -4.92 -17.89
C VAL A 490 15.34 -4.82 -16.55
N ARG A 491 15.28 -5.86 -15.72
CA ARG A 491 15.99 -5.89 -14.43
C ARG A 491 17.50 -5.85 -14.63
N GLU A 492 18.04 -6.63 -15.57
CA GLU A 492 19.48 -6.69 -15.83
C GLU A 492 20.02 -5.33 -16.32
N GLU A 493 19.36 -4.72 -17.31
CA GLU A 493 19.79 -3.45 -17.87
C GLU A 493 19.56 -2.27 -16.90
N ALA A 494 18.52 -2.33 -16.07
CA ALA A 494 18.32 -1.34 -15.00
C ALA A 494 19.41 -1.45 -13.92
N ALA A 495 19.78 -2.67 -13.51
CA ALA A 495 20.84 -2.90 -12.52
C ALA A 495 22.19 -2.32 -12.94
N ARG A 496 22.52 -2.40 -14.23
CA ARG A 496 23.76 -1.85 -14.80
C ARG A 496 23.83 -0.32 -14.79
N ARG A 497 22.68 0.37 -14.70
CA ARG A 497 22.56 1.83 -14.86
C ARG A 497 22.17 2.56 -13.58
N ALA A 498 21.40 1.90 -12.72
CA ALA A 498 20.98 2.47 -11.45
C ALA A 498 22.12 2.47 -10.44
N PHE A 499 22.03 3.38 -9.45
CA PHE A 499 22.94 3.38 -8.32
C PHE A 499 22.76 2.06 -7.53
N PRO A 500 23.83 1.26 -7.30
CA PRO A 500 23.69 -0.12 -6.82
C PRO A 500 22.83 -0.25 -5.56
N THR A 501 23.06 0.61 -4.56
CA THR A 501 22.29 0.59 -3.30
C THR A 501 20.81 0.92 -3.48
N ALA A 502 20.46 1.78 -4.45
CA ALA A 502 19.07 2.09 -4.75
C ALA A 502 18.41 0.93 -5.51
N PHE A 503 19.13 0.30 -6.44
CA PHE A 503 18.64 -0.86 -7.17
C PHE A 503 18.40 -2.07 -6.26
N GLU A 504 19.30 -2.35 -5.32
CA GLU A 504 19.14 -3.45 -4.35
C GLU A 504 17.86 -3.34 -3.50
N ARG A 505 17.37 -2.11 -3.28
CA ARG A 505 16.11 -1.86 -2.56
C ARG A 505 14.87 -2.02 -3.44
N CYS A 506 14.97 -1.67 -4.72
CA CYS A 506 13.82 -1.55 -5.63
C CYS A 506 13.45 -2.89 -6.29
N GLN A 507 12.21 -3.33 -6.12
CA GLN A 507 11.67 -4.48 -6.86
C GLN A 507 11.03 -4.05 -8.18
N ILE A 508 11.23 -4.81 -9.27
CA ILE A 508 10.55 -4.59 -10.56
C ILE A 508 9.65 -5.78 -10.85
N VAL A 509 8.33 -5.57 -10.82
CA VAL A 509 7.32 -6.66 -10.79
C VAL A 509 6.12 -6.36 -11.71
N PRO A 510 5.38 -7.39 -12.16
CA PRO A 510 4.09 -7.17 -12.83
C PRO A 510 3.02 -6.67 -11.85
N ALA A 511 2.07 -5.89 -12.36
CA ALA A 511 0.82 -5.56 -11.68
C ALA A 511 -0.02 -6.82 -11.37
N GLN A 512 -0.80 -6.78 -10.30
CA GLN A 512 -1.58 -7.92 -9.79
C GLN A 512 -3.09 -7.81 -10.05
N LEU A 513 -3.66 -6.59 -10.05
CA LEU A 513 -5.10 -6.36 -10.08
C LEU A 513 -5.70 -6.43 -11.50
N GLY A 514 -4.85 -6.40 -12.53
CA GLY A 514 -5.28 -6.57 -13.91
C GLY A 514 -6.29 -5.50 -14.34
N GLU A 515 -7.45 -5.94 -14.83
CA GLU A 515 -8.47 -5.03 -15.39
C GLU A 515 -9.27 -4.25 -14.35
N GLU A 516 -9.20 -4.63 -13.08
CA GLU A 516 -9.93 -3.97 -12.00
C GLU A 516 -9.16 -2.76 -11.42
N ALA A 517 -7.88 -2.61 -11.76
CA ALA A 517 -7.01 -1.58 -11.19
C ALA A 517 -7.57 -0.17 -11.36
N GLY A 518 -8.04 0.19 -12.56
CA GLY A 518 -8.63 1.51 -12.80
C GLY A 518 -9.86 1.78 -11.94
N VAL A 519 -10.73 0.78 -11.77
CA VAL A 519 -11.96 0.87 -10.95
C VAL A 519 -11.60 1.01 -9.47
N ILE A 520 -10.76 0.12 -8.94
CA ILE A 520 -10.33 0.13 -7.53
C ILE A 520 -9.65 1.47 -7.21
N GLY A 521 -8.72 1.90 -8.05
CA GLY A 521 -7.96 3.13 -7.87
C GLY A 521 -8.82 4.37 -7.85
N SER A 522 -9.78 4.44 -8.77
CA SER A 522 -10.73 5.55 -8.85
C SER A 522 -11.59 5.64 -7.58
N ALA A 523 -12.10 4.49 -7.10
CA ALA A 523 -12.85 4.43 -5.86
C ALA A 523 -12.00 4.84 -4.63
N VAL A 524 -10.75 4.38 -4.55
CA VAL A 524 -9.82 4.74 -3.47
C VAL A 524 -9.48 6.23 -3.50
N SER A 525 -9.28 6.83 -4.69
CA SER A 525 -9.06 8.28 -4.80
C SER A 525 -10.27 9.08 -4.28
N ALA A 526 -11.49 8.67 -4.62
CA ALA A 526 -12.71 9.26 -4.05
C ALA A 526 -12.81 9.06 -2.54
N MET A 527 -12.44 7.89 -2.02
CA MET A 527 -12.42 7.60 -0.58
C MET A 527 -11.46 8.54 0.17
N GLN A 528 -10.23 8.72 -0.32
CA GLN A 528 -9.25 9.59 0.29
C GLN A 528 -9.71 11.06 0.30
N ARG A 529 -10.26 11.53 -0.83
CA ARG A 529 -10.75 12.91 -0.96
C ARG A 529 -11.98 13.21 -0.11
N MET A 530 -12.87 12.23 0.07
CA MET A 530 -13.97 12.34 1.02
C MET A 530 -13.52 12.42 2.47
N GLY A 531 -12.34 11.88 2.81
CA GLY A 531 -11.76 12.01 4.15
C GLY A 531 -11.06 13.35 4.38
N ASP A 532 -10.60 14.00 3.31
CA ASP A 532 -9.91 15.30 3.37
C ASP A 532 -10.90 16.50 3.30
N ALA A 533 -12.15 16.29 2.86
CA ALA A 533 -13.22 17.28 2.74
C ALA A 533 -14.11 17.38 3.99
#